data_AF-A0A0Q8MLH8-F1
#
_entry.id   AF-A0A0Q8MLH8-F1
#
_cell.length_a   1.000
_cell.length_b   1.000
_cell.length_c   1.000
_cell.angle_alpha   90.00
_cell.angle_beta   90.00
_cell.angle_gamma   90.00
#
_symmetry.space_group_name_H-M   'P 1'
#
loop_
_entity.id
_entity.type
_entity.pdbx_description
1 polymer ?
#
loop_
_entity_poly.entity_id
_entity_poly.type
_entity_poly.pdbx_seq_one_letter_code
_entity_poly.pdbx_strand_id
1 'polypeptide(L)'
;MQPRPNRSLRSLSAAALFVFATPALAGSGGNLPWEAPLEQIQASITGPVAGYIALAAVAIAGGMLIFGGELNDFARRLIYVVLVAGVLLGATTIVGLFGATGASIGLAGDSAAPMFPVPTGEAGHV
;
A
#
# COMPACT_ATOMS: atom_id res chain seq x y z
N MET A 1 36.32 -11.02 16.37
CA MET A 1 35.39 -10.12 15.67
C MET A 1 34.02 -10.22 16.34
N GLN A 2 33.51 -9.14 16.94
CA GLN A 2 32.17 -9.10 17.53
C GLN A 2 31.27 -8.19 16.69
N PRO A 3 30.05 -8.63 16.29
CA PRO A 3 29.12 -7.80 15.53
C PRO A 3 28.48 -6.75 16.44
N ARG A 4 28.52 -5.48 16.01
CA ARG A 4 27.91 -4.36 16.75
C ARG A 4 26.38 -4.43 16.65
N PRO A 5 25.63 -4.44 17.77
CA PRO A 5 24.18 -4.52 17.74
C PRO A 5 23.56 -3.22 17.21
N ASN A 6 22.78 -3.35 16.13
CA ASN A 6 22.23 -2.24 15.36
C ASN A 6 20.97 -1.66 16.07
N ARG A 7 21.14 -0.52 16.75
CA ARG A 7 20.07 0.15 17.53
C ARG A 7 18.84 0.51 16.67
N SER A 8 19.05 0.76 15.37
CA SER A 8 18.00 1.13 14.40
C SER A 8 17.00 0.01 14.11
N LEU A 9 17.38 -1.26 14.34
CA LEU A 9 16.48 -2.39 14.12
C LEU A 9 15.43 -2.50 15.22
N ARG A 10 15.74 -2.03 16.44
CA ARG A 10 14.84 -2.11 17.61
C ARG A 10 13.70 -1.09 17.52
N SER A 11 13.92 0.06 16.88
CA SER A 11 12.91 1.12 16.73
C SER A 11 11.86 0.79 15.67
N LEU A 12 12.24 0.08 14.59
CA LEU A 12 11.29 -0.35 13.56
C LEU A 12 10.29 -1.40 14.09
N SER A 13 10.74 -2.29 14.99
CA SER A 13 9.91 -3.34 15.57
C SER A 13 8.77 -2.80 16.44
N ALA A 14 8.99 -1.69 17.15
CA ALA A 14 7.98 -1.07 18.01
C ALA A 14 6.85 -0.42 17.22
N ALA A 15 7.16 0.23 16.08
CA ALA A 15 6.16 0.84 15.21
C ALA A 15 5.26 -0.20 14.52
N ALA A 16 5.82 -1.36 14.16
CA ALA A 16 5.07 -2.45 13.54
C ALA A 16 4.00 -3.06 14.46
N LEU A 17 4.21 -3.03 15.78
CA LEU A 17 3.26 -3.58 16.76
C LEU A 17 1.99 -2.72 16.91
N PHE A 18 2.05 -1.41 16.64
CA PHE A 18 0.88 -0.53 16.72
C PHE A 18 -0.13 -0.75 15.58
N VAL A 19 0.30 -1.28 14.43
CA VAL A 19 -0.57 -1.50 13.26
C VAL A 19 -1.50 -2.72 13.44
N PHE A 20 -1.18 -3.64 14.36
CA PHE A 20 -1.94 -4.86 14.61
C PHE A 20 -2.82 -4.84 15.87
N ALA A 21 -2.98 -3.68 16.52
CA ALA A 21 -3.83 -3.55 17.70
C ALA A 21 -5.33 -3.61 17.31
N THR A 22 -5.91 -4.81 17.28
CA THR A 22 -7.36 -5.00 17.13
C THR A 22 -8.07 -4.67 18.45
N PRO A 23 -9.20 -3.95 18.43
CA PRO A 23 -9.96 -3.65 19.65
C PRO A 23 -10.49 -4.94 20.28
N ALA A 24 -10.10 -5.18 21.53
CA ALA A 24 -10.66 -6.25 22.34
C ALA A 24 -12.06 -5.84 22.84
N LEU A 25 -13.10 -6.35 22.20
CA LEU A 25 -14.48 -6.27 22.68
C LEU A 25 -14.66 -7.22 23.87
N ALA A 26 -14.66 -6.69 25.09
CA ALA A 26 -15.11 -7.41 26.27
C ALA A 26 -16.64 -7.39 26.29
N GLY A 27 -17.26 -8.55 26.10
CA GLY A 27 -18.71 -8.70 26.05
C GLY A 27 -19.37 -8.56 27.43
N SER A 28 -20.43 -7.75 27.45
CA SER A 28 -21.62 -7.76 28.31
C SER A 28 -21.52 -8.51 29.66
N GLY A 29 -21.28 -7.76 30.74
CA GLY A 29 -21.35 -8.22 32.13
C GLY A 29 -22.11 -7.23 33.02
N GLY A 30 -23.30 -6.80 32.60
CA GLY A 30 -24.11 -5.83 33.34
C GLY A 30 -24.67 -6.40 34.64
N ASN A 31 -24.17 -5.93 35.80
CA ASN A 31 -24.94 -5.77 37.04
C ASN A 31 -24.20 -5.02 38.17
N LEU A 32 -23.10 -4.32 37.89
CA LEU A 32 -22.26 -3.73 38.94
C LEU A 32 -22.31 -2.20 38.90
N PRO A 33 -22.55 -1.48 40.00
CA PRO A 33 -22.73 -0.02 39.98
C PRO A 33 -21.48 0.76 39.53
N TRP A 34 -20.32 0.10 39.48
CA TRP A 34 -19.06 0.66 38.98
C TRP A 34 -18.80 0.39 37.48
N GLU A 35 -19.65 -0.39 36.81
CA GLU A 35 -19.56 -0.63 35.36
C GLU A 35 -19.93 0.64 34.56
N ALA A 36 -20.97 1.37 34.97
CA ALA A 36 -21.40 2.58 34.27
C ALA A 36 -20.30 3.68 34.18
N PRO A 37 -19.55 3.99 35.27
CA PRO A 37 -18.40 4.89 35.17
C PRO A 37 -17.27 4.36 34.25
N LEU A 38 -17.05 3.05 34.20
CA LEU A 38 -16.00 2.45 33.37
C LEU A 38 -16.40 2.43 31.88
N GLU A 39 -17.67 2.12 31.56
CA GLU A 39 -18.24 2.27 30.23
C GLU A 39 -18.17 3.72 29.75
N GLN A 40 -18.44 4.69 30.63
CA GLN A 40 -18.38 6.10 30.26
C GLN A 40 -16.96 6.57 29.93
N ILE A 41 -15.95 6.05 30.62
CA ILE A 41 -14.54 6.30 30.27
C ILE A 41 -14.19 5.63 28.95
N GLN A 42 -14.60 4.37 28.75
CA GLN A 42 -14.36 3.67 27.49
C GLN A 42 -15.03 4.38 26.32
N ALA A 43 -16.29 4.80 26.47
CA ALA A 43 -17.04 5.59 25.50
C ALA A 43 -16.43 6.99 25.28
N SER A 44 -15.71 7.55 26.25
CA SER A 44 -15.00 8.83 26.07
C SER A 44 -13.70 8.68 25.27
N ILE A 45 -13.04 7.52 25.37
CA ILE A 45 -11.83 7.19 24.63
C ILE A 45 -12.14 6.75 23.20
N THR A 46 -13.27 6.08 22.97
CA THR A 46 -13.72 5.63 21.64
C THR A 46 -14.74 6.57 20.99
N GLY A 47 -15.29 7.53 21.74
CA GLY A 47 -16.34 8.44 21.28
C GLY A 47 -15.81 9.73 20.63
N PRO A 48 -16.74 10.63 20.25
CA PRO A 48 -16.42 11.86 19.51
C PRO A 48 -15.43 12.79 20.21
N VAL A 49 -15.35 12.73 21.55
CA VAL A 49 -14.43 13.53 22.36
C VAL A 49 -12.97 13.26 22.00
N ALA A 50 -12.60 11.98 21.83
CA ALA A 50 -11.26 11.61 21.38
C ALA A 50 -10.97 12.15 19.97
N GLY A 51 -11.98 12.16 19.10
CA GLY A 51 -11.91 12.74 17.76
C GLY A 51 -11.59 14.24 17.78
N TYR A 52 -12.26 15.03 18.62
CA TYR A 52 -11.99 16.47 18.74
C TYR A 52 -10.61 16.76 19.32
N ILE A 53 -10.15 15.98 20.29
CA ILE A 53 -8.79 16.10 20.85
C ILE A 53 -7.74 15.76 19.79
N ALA A 54 -7.96 14.69 19.00
CA ALA A 54 -7.08 14.33 17.90
C ALA A 54 -6.99 15.44 16.84
N LEU A 55 -8.13 16.03 16.46
CA LEU A 55 -8.18 17.16 15.53
C LEU A 55 -7.38 18.35 16.08
N ALA A 56 -7.60 18.73 17.35
CA ALA A 56 -6.85 19.80 17.99
C ALA A 56 -5.34 19.53 18.03
N ALA A 57 -4.93 18.30 18.34
CA ALA A 57 -3.53 17.90 18.35
C ALA A 57 -2.87 17.99 16.97
N VAL A 58 -3.57 17.56 15.90
CA VAL A 58 -3.10 17.68 14.51
C VAL A 58 -2.97 19.15 14.11
N ALA A 59 -3.93 20.00 14.50
CA ALA A 59 -3.87 21.43 14.22
C ALA A 59 -2.68 22.12 14.92
N ILE A 60 -2.41 21.77 16.18
CA ILE A 60 -1.26 22.28 16.93
C ILE A 60 0.05 21.78 16.32
N ALA A 61 0.15 20.49 15.98
CA ALA A 61 1.32 19.92 15.34
C ALA A 61 1.58 20.57 13.97
N GLY A 62 0.54 20.77 13.16
CA GLY A 62 0.60 21.49 11.88
C GLY A 62 0.97 22.97 12.05
N GLY A 63 0.44 23.63 13.07
CA GLY A 63 0.78 25.02 13.40
C GLY A 63 2.25 25.16 13.85
N MET A 64 2.72 24.25 14.71
CA MET A 64 4.13 24.17 15.12
C MET A 64 5.06 23.88 13.95
N LEU A 65 4.58 23.15 12.94
CA LEU A 65 5.29 22.92 11.68
C LEU A 65 5.54 24.21 10.90
N ILE A 66 4.49 25.03 10.71
CA ILE A 66 4.49 26.22 9.85
C ILE A 66 5.22 27.40 10.52
N PHE A 67 5.04 27.55 11.83
CA PHE A 67 5.59 28.68 12.60
C PHE A 67 6.81 28.32 13.45
N GLY A 68 7.16 27.04 13.58
CA GLY A 68 8.29 26.57 14.38
C GLY A 68 9.64 26.69 13.66
N GLY A 69 10.68 27.03 14.41
CA GLY A 69 12.01 27.41 13.92
C GLY A 69 12.81 26.35 13.14
N GLU A 70 12.26 25.15 12.93
CA GLU A 70 12.89 24.05 12.19
C GLU A 70 12.09 23.60 10.95
N LEU A 71 11.21 24.48 10.41
CA LEU A 71 10.40 24.20 9.21
C LEU A 71 11.22 23.65 8.04
N ASN A 72 12.46 24.11 7.85
CA ASN A 72 13.35 23.62 6.79
C ASN A 72 13.70 22.13 6.96
N ASP A 73 13.98 21.68 8.19
CA ASP A 73 14.29 20.28 8.48
C ASP A 73 13.04 19.39 8.40
N PHE A 74 11.89 19.91 8.84
CA PHE A 74 10.63 19.22 8.67
C PHE A 74 10.24 19.06 7.19
N ALA A 75 10.28 20.15 6.41
CA ALA A 75 9.95 20.15 4.99
C ALA A 75 10.86 19.19 4.22
N ARG A 76 12.17 19.18 4.56
CA ARG A 76 13.13 18.23 4.00
C ARG A 76 12.74 16.78 4.29
N ARG A 77 12.32 16.46 5.52
CA ARG A 77 11.82 15.13 5.89
C ARG A 77 10.53 14.76 5.16
N LEU A 78 9.59 15.69 5.05
CA LEU A 78 8.31 15.45 4.39
C LEU A 78 8.50 15.18 2.89
N ILE A 79 9.38 15.94 2.23
CA ILE A 79 9.74 15.71 0.82
C ILE A 79 10.30 14.31 0.61
N TYR A 80 11.16 13.80 1.50
CA TYR A 80 11.67 12.43 1.39
C TYR A 80 10.57 11.37 1.50
N VAL A 81 9.65 11.53 2.46
CA VAL A 81 8.52 10.61 2.64
C VAL A 81 7.61 10.63 1.40
N VAL A 82 7.26 11.82 0.90
CA VAL A 82 6.41 11.99 -0.27
C VAL A 82 7.08 11.48 -1.54
N LEU A 83 8.38 11.72 -1.73
CA LEU A 83 9.13 11.20 -2.87
C LEU A 83 9.13 9.67 -2.89
N VAL A 84 9.41 9.03 -1.75
CA VAL A 84 9.40 7.56 -1.65
C VAL A 84 8.00 7.02 -1.92
N ALA A 85 6.96 7.58 -1.27
CA ALA A 85 5.59 7.15 -1.49
C ALA A 85 5.14 7.34 -2.95
N GLY A 86 5.46 8.48 -3.55
CA GLY A 86 5.13 8.78 -4.95
C GLY A 86 5.82 7.84 -5.93
N VAL A 87 7.10 7.50 -5.70
CA VAL A 87 7.81 6.51 -6.50
C VAL A 87 7.17 5.13 -6.36
N LEU A 88 6.83 4.69 -5.15
CA LEU A 88 6.18 3.39 -4.94
C LEU A 88 4.79 3.32 -5.60
N LEU A 89 4.01 4.40 -5.50
CA LEU A 89 2.69 4.50 -6.15
C LEU A 89 2.81 4.55 -7.68
N GLY A 90 3.80 5.26 -8.22
CA GLY A 90 4.04 5.38 -9.67
C GLY A 90 4.84 4.23 -10.29
N ALA A 91 5.50 3.39 -9.48
CA ALA A 91 6.30 2.28 -9.98
C ALA A 91 5.45 1.23 -10.68
N THR A 92 4.23 0.97 -10.19
CA THR A 92 3.32 -0.02 -10.79
C THR A 92 2.87 0.40 -12.19
N THR A 93 2.63 1.69 -12.41
CA THR A 93 2.31 2.26 -13.72
C THR A 93 3.49 2.16 -14.68
N ILE A 94 4.71 2.48 -14.24
CA ILE A 94 5.91 2.34 -15.07
C ILE A 94 6.17 0.87 -15.45
N VAL A 95 6.08 -0.06 -14.50
CA VAL A 95 6.23 -1.49 -14.77
C VAL A 95 5.15 -2.00 -15.73
N GLY A 96 3.90 -1.53 -15.59
CA GLY A 96 2.81 -1.87 -16.49
C GLY A 96 3.06 -1.46 -17.94
N LEU A 97 3.68 -0.30 -18.18
CA LEU A 97 4.00 0.18 -19.54
C LEU A 97 4.97 -0.75 -20.28
N PHE A 98 5.93 -1.35 -19.57
CA PHE A 98 6.91 -2.28 -20.14
C PHE A 98 6.49 -3.76 -20.04
N GLY A 99 5.58 -4.11 -19.13
CA GLY A 99 5.03 -5.46 -19.01
C GLY A 99 3.92 -5.78 -20.02
N ALA A 100 3.12 -4.79 -20.41
CA ALA A 100 2.01 -4.97 -21.37
C ALA A 100 2.43 -4.85 -22.85
N THR A 101 3.62 -4.30 -23.13
CA THR A 101 4.17 -4.16 -24.50
C THR A 101 5.11 -5.30 -24.90
N GLY A 102 5.22 -6.35 -24.08
CA GLY A 102 5.82 -7.63 -24.47
C GLY A 102 4.90 -8.35 -25.46
N ALA A 103 5.06 -8.05 -26.75
CA ALA A 103 4.29 -8.62 -27.84
C ALA A 103 4.21 -10.17 -27.77
N SER A 104 2.99 -10.73 -27.75
CA SER A 104 2.79 -12.10 -28.22
C SER A 104 2.98 -12.09 -29.74
N ILE A 105 4.16 -12.52 -30.19
CA ILE A 105 4.36 -12.84 -31.60
C ILE A 105 3.37 -13.95 -31.93
N GLY A 106 2.39 -13.64 -32.78
CA GLY A 106 1.45 -14.63 -33.27
C GLY A 106 2.19 -15.77 -33.95
N LEU A 107 1.79 -17.01 -33.65
CA LEU A 107 2.15 -18.18 -34.47
C LEU A 107 1.38 -18.10 -35.80
N ALA A 108 1.71 -17.12 -36.63
CA ALA A 108 1.35 -17.11 -38.04
C ALA A 108 2.44 -17.86 -38.79
N GLY A 109 2.45 -19.18 -38.72
CA GLY A 109 3.53 -19.95 -39.34
C GLY A 109 3.49 -21.46 -39.21
N ASP A 110 2.32 -22.09 -39.08
CA ASP A 110 2.22 -23.52 -39.42
C ASP A 110 0.83 -23.93 -39.92
N SER A 111 0.41 -23.33 -41.02
CA SER A 111 -0.45 -24.04 -41.97
C SER A 111 0.33 -24.09 -43.26
N ALA A 112 1.25 -25.05 -43.27
CA ALA A 112 2.02 -25.48 -44.42
C ALA A 112 1.11 -25.54 -45.65
N ALA A 113 1.47 -24.76 -46.66
CA ALA A 113 1.10 -25.06 -48.01
C ALA A 113 1.86 -26.33 -48.44
N PRO A 114 1.14 -27.37 -48.86
CA PRO A 114 1.47 -28.08 -50.07
C PRO A 114 0.29 -27.86 -51.03
N MET A 115 0.40 -27.90 -52.34
CA MET A 115 1.44 -28.31 -53.25
C MET A 115 0.76 -28.19 -54.62
N PHE A 116 1.45 -27.53 -55.55
CA PHE A 116 1.33 -27.65 -57.00
C PHE A 116 0.03 -28.25 -57.61
N PRO A 117 -0.73 -27.51 -58.45
CA PRO A 117 -1.74 -28.15 -59.29
C PRO A 117 -1.05 -29.06 -60.32
N VAL A 118 -1.26 -30.37 -60.19
CA VAL A 118 -0.85 -31.37 -61.18
C VAL A 118 -1.59 -31.09 -62.49
N PRO A 119 -0.88 -30.88 -63.62
CA PRO A 119 -1.53 -30.75 -64.91
C PRO A 119 -1.86 -32.14 -65.44
N THR A 120 -3.13 -32.54 -65.33
CA THR A 120 -3.63 -33.75 -66.01
C THR A 120 -3.87 -33.42 -67.48
N GLY A 121 -2.80 -33.49 -68.27
CA GLY A 121 -2.91 -33.66 -69.70
C GLY A 121 -3.26 -35.11 -69.99
N GLU A 122 -4.54 -35.43 -70.11
CA GLU A 122 -4.98 -36.67 -70.75
C GLU A 122 -5.73 -36.34 -72.04
N ALA A 123 -5.23 -37.01 -73.08
CA ALA A 123 -5.54 -36.85 -74.47
C ALA A 123 -6.94 -37.37 -74.81
N GLY A 124 -7.46 -36.87 -75.93
CA GLY A 124 -8.74 -37.29 -76.46
C GLY A 124 -8.80 -38.76 -76.82
N HIS A 125 -10.03 -39.27 -76.78
CA HIS A 125 -10.51 -40.41 -77.54
C HIS A 125 -11.93 -40.01 -77.99
N VAL A 126 -12.06 -39.57 -79.24
CA VAL A 126 -12.70 -40.27 -80.38
C VAL A 126 -14.17 -40.64 -80.13
#